data_AF-A0A1C7IE53-F1
#
_entry.id   AF-A0A1C7IE53-F1
#
_cell.length_a   1.000
_cell.length_b   1.000
_cell.length_c   1.000
_cell.angle_alpha   90.00
_cell.angle_beta   90.00
_cell.angle_gamma   90.00
#
_symmetry.space_group_name_H-M   'P 1'
#
loop_
_entity.id
_entity.type
_entity.pdbx_description
1 polymer ?
#
loop_
_entity_poly.entity_id
_entity_poly.type
_entity_poly.pdbx_seq_one_letter_code
_entity_poly.pdbx_strand_id
1 'polypeptide(L)'
;MKSPKSNAKSVRMTDEVLAYIQSMDGKGFNEKFENMVLYAMKTEKDRERHIAILDDEIARKRDILQSLQAIDNRLVWVRRSLAGLADQVSGLIDSDEM
;
A
#
# COMPACT_ATOMS: atom_id res chain seq x y z
N MET A 1 2.57 38.71 -1.43
CA MET A 1 2.05 39.23 -2.72
C MET A 1 2.09 38.10 -3.74
N LYS A 2 1.04 37.90 -4.54
CA LYS A 2 1.10 36.97 -5.68
C LYS A 2 2.13 37.51 -6.68
N SER A 3 3.00 36.65 -7.19
CA SER A 3 3.99 37.01 -8.21
C SER A 3 3.30 37.55 -9.47
N PRO A 4 3.85 38.58 -10.14
CA PRO A 4 3.28 39.07 -11.40
C PRO A 4 3.28 37.99 -12.48
N LYS A 5 2.16 37.84 -13.19
CA LYS A 5 2.04 36.92 -14.34
C LYS A 5 2.62 37.55 -15.60
N SER A 6 3.95 37.56 -15.72
CA SER A 6 4.66 38.16 -16.86
C SER A 6 4.74 37.24 -18.09
N ASN A 7 4.49 35.94 -17.93
CA ASN A 7 4.57 34.96 -19.01
C ASN A 7 3.26 34.91 -19.80
N ALA A 8 3.29 35.35 -21.06
CA ALA A 8 2.21 35.18 -22.01
C ALA A 8 2.63 34.20 -23.11
N LYS A 9 1.93 33.06 -23.21
CA LYS A 9 2.16 32.02 -24.21
C LYS A 9 0.83 31.55 -24.79
N SER A 10 0.82 31.22 -26.08
CA SER A 10 -0.33 30.59 -26.73
C SER A 10 -0.17 29.07 -26.66
N VAL A 11 -1.23 28.35 -26.27
CA VAL A 11 -1.25 26.89 -26.14
C VAL A 11 -2.40 26.36 -26.99
N ARG A 12 -2.14 25.32 -27.78
CA ARG A 12 -3.17 24.54 -28.48
C ARG A 12 -3.47 23.29 -27.68
N MET A 13 -4.73 22.91 -27.58
CA MET A 13 -5.18 21.73 -26.84
C MET A 13 -6.41 21.13 -27.52
N THR A 14 -6.75 19.90 -27.14
CA THR A 14 -7.97 19.23 -27.57
C THR A 14 -9.19 19.79 -26.82
N ASP A 15 -10.38 19.54 -27.36
CA ASP A 15 -11.64 19.92 -26.72
C ASP A 15 -11.81 19.27 -25.34
N GLU A 16 -11.32 18.03 -25.18
CA GLU A 16 -11.31 17.32 -23.90
C GLU A 16 -10.49 18.06 -22.83
N VAL A 17 -9.27 18.46 -23.17
CA VAL A 17 -8.39 19.21 -22.25
C VAL A 17 -9.01 20.58 -21.93
N LEU A 18 -9.59 21.25 -22.92
CA LEU A 18 -10.27 22.52 -22.71
C LEU A 18 -11.47 22.37 -21.76
N ALA A 19 -12.31 21.35 -21.97
CA ALA A 19 -13.46 21.06 -21.11
C ALA A 19 -13.01 20.78 -19.67
N TYR A 20 -11.93 20.02 -19.49
CA TYR A 20 -11.37 19.76 -18.17
C TYR A 20 -10.89 21.05 -17.49
N ILE A 21 -10.10 21.90 -18.18
CA ILE A 21 -9.67 23.20 -17.65
C ILE A 21 -10.89 24.06 -17.28
N GLN A 22 -11.94 24.08 -18.10
CA GLN A 22 -13.14 24.87 -17.83
C GLN A 22 -13.90 24.40 -16.59
N SER A 23 -13.80 23.12 -16.23
CA SER A 23 -14.42 22.58 -15.01
C SER A 23 -13.72 23.01 -13.71
N MET A 24 -12.47 23.49 -13.79
CA MET A 24 -11.70 23.93 -12.63
C MET A 24 -12.20 25.27 -12.07
N ASP A 25 -11.99 25.49 -10.77
CA ASP A 25 -12.29 26.75 -10.11
C ASP A 25 -11.39 27.89 -10.61
N GLY A 26 -11.99 29.06 -10.86
CA GLY A 26 -11.26 30.26 -11.30
C GLY A 26 -12.14 31.22 -12.11
N LYS A 27 -11.74 32.49 -12.16
CA LYS A 27 -12.52 33.57 -12.81
C LYS A 27 -12.35 33.60 -14.33
N GLY A 28 -11.29 32.99 -14.86
CA GLY A 28 -11.01 32.95 -16.30
C GLY A 28 -10.05 31.82 -16.67
N PHE A 29 -9.91 31.58 -17.97
CA PHE A 29 -9.14 30.45 -18.50
C PHE A 29 -7.74 30.33 -17.90
N ASN A 30 -6.97 31.42 -17.85
CA ASN A 30 -5.60 31.40 -17.33
C ASN A 30 -5.52 31.05 -15.83
N GLU A 31 -6.50 31.47 -15.03
CA GLU A 31 -6.55 31.13 -13.60
C GLU A 31 -6.95 29.66 -13.42
N LYS A 32 -7.92 29.19 -14.19
CA LYS A 32 -8.35 27.79 -14.18
C LYS A 32 -7.22 26.85 -14.61
N PHE A 33 -6.50 27.21 -15.67
CA PHE A 33 -5.34 26.46 -16.14
C PHE A 33 -4.22 26.41 -15.10
N GLU A 34 -3.90 27.54 -14.47
CA GLU A 34 -2.91 27.58 -13.39
C GLU A 34 -3.34 26.72 -12.20
N ASN A 35 -4.60 26.83 -11.77
CA ASN A 35 -5.14 26.03 -10.67
C ASN A 35 -5.11 24.53 -10.99
N MET A 36 -5.38 24.14 -12.24
CA MET A 36 -5.24 22.75 -12.70
C MET A 36 -3.81 22.24 -12.54
N VAL A 37 -2.82 23.01 -13.01
CA VAL A 37 -1.41 22.63 -12.92
C VAL A 37 -0.96 22.55 -11.46
N LEU A 38 -1.32 23.53 -10.63
CA LEU A 38 -1.00 23.54 -9.20
C LEU A 38 -1.65 22.36 -8.46
N TYR A 39 -2.90 22.04 -8.81
CA TYR A 39 -3.59 20.86 -8.27
C TYR A 39 -2.83 19.59 -8.64
N ALA A 40 -2.51 19.38 -9.92
CA ALA A 40 -1.76 18.21 -10.37
C ALA A 40 -0.42 18.07 -9.65
N MET A 41 0.39 19.15 -9.61
CA MET A 41 1.69 19.16 -8.93
C MET A 41 1.60 18.78 -7.44
N LYS A 42 0.53 19.22 -6.75
CA LYS A 42 0.32 18.87 -5.35
C LYS A 42 -0.18 17.43 -5.19
N THR A 43 -1.21 17.07 -5.95
CA THR A 43 -1.88 15.78 -5.86
C THR A 43 -0.98 14.63 -6.26
N GLU A 44 -0.13 14.78 -7.29
CA GLU A 44 0.85 13.77 -7.68
C GLU A 44 1.83 13.49 -6.54
N LYS A 45 2.44 14.54 -5.98
CA LYS A 45 3.40 14.42 -4.87
C LYS A 45 2.76 13.83 -3.61
N ASP A 46 1.55 14.25 -3.28
CA ASP A 46 0.82 13.73 -2.11
C ASP A 46 0.44 12.25 -2.32
N ARG A 47 0.04 11.87 -3.54
CA ARG A 47 -0.24 10.47 -3.89
C ARG A 47 1.01 9.59 -3.84
N GLU A 48 2.14 10.04 -4.39
CA GLU A 48 3.41 9.32 -4.33
C GLU A 48 3.83 9.04 -2.89
N ARG A 49 3.72 10.05 -2.02
CA ARG A 49 3.98 9.90 -0.58
C ARG A 49 3.03 8.91 0.08
N HIS A 50 1.74 9.00 -0.24
CA HIS A 50 0.74 8.09 0.32
C HIS A 50 0.98 6.65 -0.12
N ILE A 51 1.35 6.43 -1.39
CA ILE A 51 1.73 5.12 -1.92
C ILE A 51 2.95 4.57 -1.17
N ALA A 52 4.00 5.38 -0.98
CA ALA A 52 5.19 4.95 -0.24
C ALA A 52 4.86 4.51 1.20
N ILE A 53 3.98 5.25 1.90
CA ILE A 53 3.53 4.88 3.25
C ILE A 53 2.77 3.56 3.24
N LEU A 54 1.89 3.35 2.25
CA LEU A 54 1.14 2.11 2.10
C LEU A 54 2.07 0.93 1.79
N ASP A 55 3.06 1.11 0.94
CA ASP A 55 4.06 0.08 0.62
C ASP A 55 4.85 -0.34 1.86
N ASP A 56 5.28 0.62 2.69
CA ASP A 56 5.96 0.35 3.97
C ASP A 56 5.04 -0.41 4.97
N GLU A 57 3.75 -0.09 5.00
CA GLU A 57 2.79 -0.81 5.84
C GLU A 57 2.55 -2.24 5.33
N ILE A 58 2.45 -2.42 4.01
CA ILE A 58 2.31 -3.73 3.39
C ILE A 58 3.54 -4.60 3.67
N ALA A 59 4.75 -4.03 3.57
CA ALA A 59 5.99 -4.74 3.89
C ALA A 59 5.99 -5.24 5.34
N ARG A 60 5.70 -4.35 6.31
CA ARG A 60 5.61 -4.74 7.74
C ARG A 60 4.58 -5.83 8.00
N LYS A 61 3.39 -5.73 7.37
CA LYS A 61 2.34 -6.76 7.51
C LYS A 61 2.78 -8.11 6.92
N ARG A 62 3.51 -8.12 5.80
CA ARG A 62 4.07 -9.34 5.21
C ARG A 62 5.09 -9.99 6.13
N ASP A 63 5.97 -9.21 6.75
CA ASP A 63 6.98 -9.75 7.69
C ASP A 63 6.34 -10.39 8.93
N ILE A 64 5.30 -9.74 9.48
CA ILE A 64 4.51 -10.29 10.58
C ILE A 64 3.85 -11.60 10.16
N LEU A 65 3.21 -11.64 8.99
CA LEU A 65 2.57 -12.84 8.48
C LEU A 65 3.56 -13.99 8.30
N GLN A 66 4.73 -13.73 7.74
CA GLN A 66 5.80 -14.73 7.60
C GLN A 66 6.26 -15.27 8.95
N SER A 67 6.40 -14.39 9.95
CA SER A 67 6.78 -14.78 11.31
C SER A 67 5.72 -15.66 11.97
N LEU A 68 4.44 -15.32 11.80
CA LEU A 68 3.33 -16.13 12.29
C LEU A 68 3.28 -17.51 11.62
N GLN A 69 3.47 -17.57 10.30
CA GLN A 69 3.56 -18.83 9.57
C GLN A 69 4.73 -19.70 10.04
N ALA A 70 5.88 -19.09 10.34
CA ALA A 70 7.02 -19.82 10.90
C ALA A 70 6.71 -20.42 12.28
N ILE A 71 5.98 -19.68 13.13
CA ILE A 71 5.54 -20.17 14.44
C ILE A 71 4.52 -21.30 14.28
N ASP A 72 3.53 -21.15 13.41
CA ASP A 72 2.51 -22.18 13.16
C ASP A 72 3.16 -23.50 12.69
N ASN A 73 4.11 -23.41 11.76
CA ASN A 73 4.87 -24.58 11.31
C ASN A 73 5.64 -25.27 12.45
N ARG A 74 6.22 -24.50 13.38
CA ARG A 74 6.89 -25.06 14.57
C ARG A 74 5.90 -25.73 15.51
N LEU A 75 4.72 -25.16 15.73
CA LEU A 75 3.68 -25.76 16.55
C LEU A 75 3.18 -27.08 15.95
N VAL A 76 2.98 -27.12 14.63
CA VAL A 76 2.62 -28.35 13.92
C VAL A 76 3.69 -29.42 14.11
N TRP A 77 4.97 -29.04 14.04
CA TRP A 77 6.08 -29.96 14.28
C TRP A 77 6.08 -30.48 15.73
N VAL A 78 5.98 -29.59 16.74
CA VAL A 78 5.92 -29.97 18.16
C VAL A 78 4.76 -30.92 18.43
N ARG A 79 3.57 -30.62 17.88
CA ARG A 79 2.39 -31.48 18.03
C ARG A 79 2.63 -32.88 17.48
N ARG A 80 3.25 -33.00 16.31
CA ARG A 80 3.59 -34.30 15.70
C ARG A 80 4.62 -35.07 16.54
N SER A 81 5.64 -34.38 17.04
CA SER A 81 6.65 -34.99 17.92
C SER A 81 6.04 -35.50 19.22
N LEU A 82 5.15 -34.73 19.86
CA LEU A 82 4.43 -35.15 21.07
C LEU A 82 3.52 -36.35 20.81
N ALA A 83 2.80 -36.37 19.69
CA ALA A 83 1.98 -37.52 19.31
C ALA A 83 2.83 -38.79 19.14
N GLY A 84 3.98 -38.70 18.44
CA GLY A 84 4.89 -39.83 18.29
C GLY A 84 5.48 -40.33 19.62
N LEU A 85 5.77 -39.42 20.56
CA LEU A 85 6.21 -39.80 21.90
C LEU A 85 5.08 -40.48 22.71
N ALA A 86 3.85 -39.98 22.61
CA ALA A 86 2.70 -40.60 23.27
C ALA A 86 2.47 -42.03 22.77
N ASP A 87 2.56 -42.26 21.46
CA ASP A 87 2.45 -43.60 20.86
C ASP A 87 3.56 -44.55 21.36
N GLN A 88 4.80 -44.05 21.46
CA GLN A 88 5.92 -44.83 22.01
C GLN A 88 5.71 -45.21 23.47
N VAL A 89 5.23 -44.28 24.30
CA VAL A 89 4.97 -44.53 25.72
C VAL A 89 3.81 -45.52 25.88
N SER A 90 2.74 -45.39 25.10
CA SER A 90 1.62 -46.36 25.13
C SER A 90 2.10 -47.77 24.81
N GLY A 91 2.92 -47.93 23.75
CA GLY A 91 3.47 -49.23 23.38
C GLY A 91 4.38 -49.86 24.44
N LEU A 92 5.06 -49.04 25.27
CA LEU A 92 5.86 -49.53 26.39
C LEU A 92 4.99 -50.00 27.57
N ILE A 93 3.93 -49.25 27.91
CA ILE A 93 3.00 -49.62 28.96
C ILE A 93 2.26 -50.92 28.59
N ASP A 94 1.80 -51.03 27.35
CA ASP A 94 1.11 -52.23 26.86
C ASP A 94 2.04 -53.46 26.82
N SER A 95 3.37 -53.27 26.76
CA SER A 95 4.35 -54.35 26.79
C SER A 95 4.78 -54.80 28.19
N ASP A 96 4.49 -54.01 29.23
CA ASP A 96 4.86 -54.29 30.63
C ASP A 96 3.71 -54.98 31.40
N GLU A 97 2.48 -54.96 30.87
CA GLU A 97 1.30 -55.68 31.42
C GLU A 97 1.12 -57.11 30.85
N MET A 98 2.07 -57.61 30.05
CA MET A 98 2.10 -58.97 29.46
C MET A 98 3.22 -59.83 30.04
#